data_AF-A0A0F9DCY5-F1
#
_entry.id   AF-A0A0F9DCY5-F1
#
_cell.length_a   1.000
_cell.length_b   1.000
_cell.length_c   1.000
_cell.angle_alpha   90.00
_cell.angle_beta   90.00
_cell.angle_gamma   90.00
#
_symmetry.space_group_name_H-M   'P 1'
#
loop_
_entity.id
_entity.type
_entity.pdbx_description
1 polymer ?
#
loop_
_entity_poly.entity_id
_entity_poly.type
_entity_poly.pdbx_seq_one_letter_code
_entity_poly.pdbx_strand_id
1 'polypeptide(L)'
;DGQNKFEWAVQRALHELHGTFGLAIACVDFPNILIGAKRGSPLIMGVGDGEYILASDASAIVEHTKQAVYLADNEMVTISPDGFHTKTIENVTVSKDLHEIEFSLEQIELGEFEHYILSLPSFP
;
A
#
# COMPACT_ATOMS: atom_id res chain seq x y z
N ASP A 1 -6.90 -13.79 -24.03
CA ASP A 1 -5.71 -13.22 -23.37
C ASP A 1 -6.06 -12.75 -21.97
N GLY A 2 -5.45 -13.41 -20.99
CA GLY A 2 -5.82 -13.45 -19.58
C GLY A 2 -5.50 -12.19 -18.79
N GLN A 3 -5.99 -11.02 -19.20
CA GLN A 3 -6.18 -9.93 -18.24
C GLN A 3 -7.13 -10.45 -17.15
N ASN A 4 -6.61 -10.52 -15.92
CA ASN A 4 -7.18 -11.28 -14.83
C ASN A 4 -8.65 -10.87 -14.60
N LYS A 5 -9.61 -11.80 -14.70
CA LYS A 5 -11.04 -11.49 -14.53
C LYS A 5 -11.31 -10.76 -13.21
N PHE A 6 -10.55 -11.10 -12.17
CA PHE A 6 -10.57 -10.44 -10.87
C PHE A 6 -10.08 -8.99 -10.92
N GLU A 7 -8.91 -8.76 -11.54
CA GLU A 7 -8.36 -7.42 -11.76
C GLU A 7 -9.35 -6.52 -12.49
N TRP A 8 -9.95 -7.02 -13.58
CA TRP A 8 -10.94 -6.27 -14.34
C TRP A 8 -12.22 -5.98 -13.55
N ALA A 9 -12.70 -6.93 -12.75
CA ALA A 9 -13.87 -6.74 -11.90
C ALA A 9 -13.62 -5.66 -10.83
N VAL A 10 -12.44 -5.71 -10.18
CA VAL A 10 -12.02 -4.69 -9.21
C VAL A 10 -11.91 -3.33 -9.88
N GLN A 11 -11.25 -3.25 -11.03
CA GLN A 11 -11.09 -2.02 -11.78
C GLN A 11 -12.44 -1.36 -12.12
N ARG A 12 -13.43 -2.15 -12.55
CA ARG A 12 -14.79 -1.64 -12.78
C ARG A 12 -15.47 -1.16 -11.50
N ALA A 13 -15.29 -1.85 -10.38
CA ALA A 13 -15.84 -1.40 -9.11
C ALA A 13 -15.19 -0.08 -8.63
N LEU A 14 -13.88 0.09 -8.87
CA LEU A 14 -13.15 1.32 -8.53
C LEU A 14 -13.63 2.55 -9.31
N HIS A 15 -14.14 2.38 -10.53
CA HIS A 15 -14.74 3.46 -11.30
C HIS A 15 -16.04 4.00 -10.70
N GLU A 16 -16.82 3.15 -10.02
CA GLU A 16 -18.10 3.52 -9.40
C GLU A 16 -17.90 4.11 -7.99
N LEU A 17 -16.74 3.89 -7.38
CA LEU A 17 -16.41 4.41 -6.07
C LEU A 17 -16.17 5.93 -6.17
N HIS A 18 -16.74 6.69 -5.25
CA HIS A 18 -16.50 8.13 -5.05
C HIS A 18 -15.93 8.39 -3.66
N GLY A 19 -14.98 9.32 -3.55
CA GLY A 19 -14.30 9.65 -2.28
C GLY A 19 -12.89 9.05 -2.17
N THR A 20 -12.32 9.15 -0.97
CA THR A 20 -10.95 8.69 -0.66
C THR A 20 -10.94 7.24 -0.15
N PHE A 21 -10.01 6.42 -0.64
CA PHE A 21 -9.84 5.05 -0.21
C PHE A 21 -8.39 4.57 -0.32
N GLY A 22 -8.04 3.60 0.52
CA GLY A 22 -6.84 2.77 0.42
C GLY A 22 -7.30 1.34 0.71
N LEU A 23 -7.42 0.52 -0.34
CA LEU A 23 -8.07 -0.79 -0.28
C LEU A 23 -7.06 -1.90 -0.51
N ALA A 24 -7.20 -2.99 0.24
CA ALA A 24 -6.60 -4.28 -0.06
C ALA A 24 -7.74 -5.28 -0.30
N ILE A 25 -7.72 -5.96 -1.45
CA ILE A 25 -8.83 -6.74 -1.96
C ILE A 25 -8.31 -8.14 -2.29
N ALA A 26 -8.92 -9.15 -1.66
CA ALA A 26 -8.63 -10.56 -1.88
C ALA A 26 -9.91 -11.28 -2.31
N CYS A 27 -9.76 -12.40 -3.03
CA CYS A 27 -10.88 -13.20 -3.50
C CYS A 27 -10.60 -14.69 -3.30
N VAL A 28 -11.59 -15.44 -2.79
CA VAL A 28 -11.46 -16.89 -2.55
C VAL A 28 -11.27 -17.66 -3.85
N ASP A 29 -11.86 -17.20 -4.95
CA ASP A 29 -11.70 -17.81 -6.28
C ASP A 29 -10.32 -17.53 -6.89
N PHE A 30 -9.61 -16.52 -6.37
CA PHE A 30 -8.28 -16.09 -6.80
C PHE A 30 -7.34 -15.94 -5.60
N PRO A 31 -7.04 -17.04 -4.87
CA PRO A 31 -6.38 -16.98 -3.57
C PRO A 31 -4.93 -16.48 -3.65
N ASN A 32 -4.31 -16.57 -4.84
CA ASN A 32 -2.94 -16.16 -5.09
C ASN A 32 -2.83 -14.71 -5.59
N ILE A 33 -3.93 -13.95 -5.57
CA ILE A 33 -3.96 -12.58 -6.07
C ILE A 33 -4.43 -11.64 -4.96
N LEU A 34 -3.61 -10.64 -4.69
CA LEU A 34 -3.95 -9.53 -3.81
C LEU A 34 -3.95 -8.24 -4.64
N ILE A 35 -5.02 -7.46 -4.56
CA ILE A 35 -5.11 -6.19 -5.27
C ILE A 35 -5.13 -5.05 -4.26
N GLY A 36 -4.16 -4.14 -4.37
CA GLY A 36 -4.15 -2.87 -3.66
C GLY A 36 -4.69 -1.76 -4.55
N ALA A 37 -5.49 -0.83 -4.03
CA ALA A 37 -5.98 0.33 -4.78
C ALA A 37 -5.99 1.59 -3.91
N LYS A 38 -5.55 2.71 -4.49
CA LYS A 38 -5.35 3.97 -3.77
C LYS A 38 -6.04 5.15 -4.46
N ARG A 39 -6.72 5.96 -3.66
CA ARG A 39 -7.17 7.31 -4.01
C ARG A 39 -7.30 8.17 -2.76
N GLY A 40 -6.39 9.13 -2.56
CA GLY A 40 -6.43 10.09 -1.44
C GLY A 40 -5.98 9.54 -0.09
N SER A 41 -6.30 8.29 0.28
CA SER A 41 -5.79 7.66 1.52
C SER A 41 -4.41 7.04 1.28
N PRO A 42 -3.51 6.96 2.27
CA PRO A 42 -2.20 6.35 2.10
C PRO A 42 -2.31 4.83 1.93
N LEU A 43 -1.54 4.28 0.99
CA LEU A 43 -1.39 2.85 0.75
C LEU A 43 0.02 2.63 0.17
N ILE A 44 0.77 1.75 0.81
CA ILE A 44 2.18 1.49 0.53
C ILE A 44 2.33 -0.03 0.39
N MET A 45 3.13 -0.46 -0.58
CA MET A 45 3.50 -1.86 -0.75
C MET A 45 4.96 -2.08 -0.34
N GLY A 46 5.18 -2.78 0.76
CA GLY A 46 6.49 -3.30 1.15
C GLY A 46 6.90 -4.47 0.27
N VAL A 47 8.19 -4.53 -0.07
CA VAL A 47 8.80 -5.62 -0.83
C VAL A 47 9.88 -6.27 0.02
N GLY A 48 9.59 -7.46 0.56
CA GLY A 48 10.51 -8.24 1.38
C GLY A 48 11.23 -9.33 0.58
N ASP A 49 11.85 -10.27 1.28
CA ASP A 49 12.48 -11.45 0.66
C ASP A 49 11.42 -12.51 0.35
N GLY A 50 10.89 -12.49 -0.88
CA GLY A 50 9.86 -13.42 -1.33
C GLY A 50 8.44 -13.11 -0.82
N GLU A 51 8.23 -11.95 -0.19
CA GLU A 51 6.92 -11.52 0.31
C GLU A 51 6.59 -10.08 -0.07
N TYR A 52 5.28 -9.79 -0.13
CA TYR A 52 4.74 -8.47 -0.40
C TYR A 52 3.74 -8.10 0.70
N ILE A 53 3.86 -6.87 1.21
CA ILE A 53 3.05 -6.40 2.34
C ILE A 53 2.33 -5.13 1.91
N LEU A 54 1.00 -5.11 2.04
CA LEU A 54 0.22 -3.88 1.85
C LEU A 54 -0.11 -3.26 3.21
N ALA A 55 0.23 -2.00 3.40
CA ALA A 55 -0.07 -1.26 4.62
C ALA A 55 -0.48 0.19 4.33
N SER A 56 -1.17 0.82 5.27
CA SER A 56 -1.50 2.25 5.21
C SER A 56 -0.36 3.15 5.64
N ASP A 57 0.66 2.61 6.33
CA ASP A 57 1.77 3.37 6.89
C ASP A 57 3.09 2.59 6.77
N ALA A 58 4.20 3.31 6.66
CA ALA A 58 5.53 2.72 6.51
C ALA A 58 6.05 2.04 7.79
N SER A 59 5.61 2.48 8.97
CA SER A 59 5.97 1.85 10.26
C SER A 59 5.52 0.39 10.34
N ALA A 60 4.40 0.04 9.73
CA ALA A 60 3.92 -1.34 9.68
C ALA A 60 4.73 -2.21 8.70
N ILE A 61 5.51 -1.60 7.81
CA ILE A 61 6.33 -2.29 6.81
C ILE A 61 7.78 -2.40 7.28
N VAL A 62 8.31 -1.39 7.98
CA VAL A 62 9.74 -1.31 8.35
C VAL A 62 10.21 -2.47 9.23
N GLU A 63 9.31 -3.07 10.02
CA GLU A 63 9.61 -4.27 10.81
C GLU A 63 9.92 -5.50 9.93
N HIS A 64 9.42 -5.52 8.71
CA HIS A 64 9.55 -6.63 7.75
C HIS A 64 10.51 -6.32 6.60
N THR A 65 10.49 -5.10 6.07
CA THR A 65 11.34 -4.69 4.94
C THR A 65 11.62 -3.19 4.93
N LYS A 66 12.80 -2.84 4.41
CA LYS A 66 13.20 -1.46 4.15
C LYS A 66 12.86 -0.99 2.73
N GLN A 67 12.29 -1.83 1.89
CA GLN A 67 11.96 -1.48 0.51
C GLN A 67 10.45 -1.34 0.35
N ALA A 68 10.01 -0.24 -0.25
CA ALA A 68 8.61 0.06 -0.47
C ALA A 68 8.35 0.66 -1.86
N VAL A 69 7.16 0.39 -2.37
CA VAL A 69 6.57 1.04 -3.55
C VAL A 69 5.41 1.91 -3.08
N TYR A 70 5.45 3.18 -3.48
CA TYR A 70 4.38 4.13 -3.23
C TYR A 70 3.42 4.18 -4.41
N LEU A 71 2.15 3.93 -4.12
CA LEU A 71 1.07 4.12 -5.09
C LEU A 71 0.69 5.60 -5.15
N ALA A 72 0.42 6.09 -6.35
CA ALA A 72 -0.18 7.39 -6.57
C ALA A 72 -1.71 7.27 -6.51
N ASP A 73 -2.39 8.41 -6.60
CA ASP A 73 -3.85 8.43 -6.66
C ASP A 73 -4.35 7.87 -7.99
N ASN A 74 -5.46 7.13 -7.92
CA ASN A 74 -6.06 6.39 -9.03
C ASN A 74 -5.15 5.27 -9.58
N GLU A 75 -4.29 4.73 -8.73
CA GLU A 75 -3.50 3.56 -9.06
C GLU A 75 -3.96 2.32 -8.30
N MET A 76 -3.70 1.18 -8.92
CA MET A 76 -3.85 -0.13 -8.35
C MET A 76 -2.58 -0.95 -8.58
N VAL A 77 -2.28 -1.83 -7.62
CA VAL A 77 -1.25 -2.85 -7.73
C VAL A 77 -1.92 -4.21 -7.68
N THR A 78 -1.50 -5.10 -8.57
CA THR A 78 -1.87 -6.52 -8.53
C THR A 78 -0.64 -7.29 -8.13
N ILE A 79 -0.76 -8.08 -7.07
CA ILE A 79 0.32 -8.84 -6.46
C ILE A 79 0.01 -10.31 -6.63
N SER A 80 1.04 -11.07 -7.00
CA SER A 80 1.01 -12.52 -7.19
C SER A 80 2.34 -13.14 -6.73
N PRO A 81 2.42 -14.48 -6.60
CA PRO A 81 3.68 -15.16 -6.29
C PRO A 81 4.80 -14.90 -7.30
N ASP A 82 4.45 -14.59 -8.56
CA ASP A 82 5.42 -14.33 -9.64
C ASP A 82 5.92 -12.87 -9.63
N GLY A 83 5.31 -12.01 -8.82
CA GLY A 83 5.64 -10.60 -8.71
C GLY A 83 4.42 -9.69 -8.65
N PHE A 84 4.65 -8.40 -8.90
CA PHE A 84 3.61 -7.39 -8.92
C PHE A 84 3.64 -6.56 -10.20
N HIS A 85 2.48 -6.00 -10.56
CA HIS A 85 2.37 -4.99 -11.59
C HIS A 85 1.41 -3.88 -11.16
N THR A 86 1.70 -2.66 -11.59
CA THR A 86 0.89 -1.49 -11.29
C THR A 86 0.19 -0.95 -12.52
N LYS A 87 -1.05 -0.52 -12.34
CA LYS A 87 -1.86 0.13 -13.36
C LYS A 87 -2.65 1.27 -12.78
N THR A 88 -3.07 2.20 -13.62
CA THR A 88 -4.12 3.15 -13.26
C THR A 88 -5.49 2.48 -13.31
N ILE A 89 -6.49 3.12 -12.68
CA ILE A 89 -7.90 2.69 -12.77
C ILE A 89 -8.39 2.68 -14.23
N GLU A 90 -7.73 3.40 -15.15
CA GLU A 90 -8.00 3.43 -16.60
C GLU A 90 -7.27 2.34 -17.40
N ASN A 91 -6.69 1.32 -16.74
CA ASN A 91 -5.95 0.20 -17.35
C ASN A 91 -4.62 0.60 -18.01
N VAL A 92 -4.03 1.71 -17.59
CA VAL A 92 -2.71 2.13 -18.11
C VAL A 92 -1.62 1.56 -17.21
N THR A 93 -0.71 0.76 -17.76
CA THR A 93 0.44 0.23 -17.00
C THR A 93 1.33 1.37 -16.52
N VAL A 94 1.65 1.35 -15.23
CA VAL A 94 2.56 2.31 -14.60
C VAL A 94 3.79 1.54 -14.12
N SER A 95 4.99 2.05 -14.42
CA SER A 95 6.22 1.52 -13.84
C SER A 95 6.47 2.20 -12.50
N LYS A 96 6.93 1.43 -11.50
CA LYS A 96 7.24 1.93 -10.17
C LYS A 96 8.67 1.60 -9.78
N ASP A 97 9.31 2.57 -9.16
CA ASP A 97 10.61 2.41 -8.57
C ASP A 97 10.48 1.95 -7.11
N LEU A 98 11.44 1.14 -6.68
CA LEU A 98 11.58 0.76 -5.28
C LEU A 98 12.26 1.90 -4.53
N HIS A 99 11.67 2.27 -3.40
CA HIS A 99 12.19 3.28 -2.50
C HIS A 99 12.64 2.62 -1.20
N GLU A 100 13.80 3.03 -0.70
CA GLU A 100 14.20 2.67 0.66
C GLU A 100 13.43 3.52 1.66
N ILE A 101 12.83 2.87 2.66
CA ILE A 101 12.12 3.54 3.74
C ILE A 101 13.18 4.13 4.68
N GLU A 102 13.34 5.45 4.64
CA GLU A 102 14.17 6.20 5.59
C GLU A 102 13.45 6.29 6.94
N PHE A 103 13.51 5.24 7.75
CA PHE A 103 13.16 5.33 9.17
C PHE A 103 14.41 5.76 9.94
N SER A 104 14.43 7.00 10.46
CA SER A 104 15.41 7.33 11.49
C SER A 104 15.02 6.56 12.77
N LEU A 105 15.99 5.86 13.35
CA LEU A 105 15.86 5.11 14.62
C LEU A 105 15.39 5.97 15.81
N GLU A 106 15.25 7.27 15.62
CA GLU A 106 14.93 8.29 16.63
C GLU A 106 13.47 8.26 17.10
N GLN A 107 12.57 7.55 16.39
CA GLN A 107 11.18 7.37 16.84
C GLN A 107 10.96 6.12 17.71
N ILE A 108 11.98 5.27 17.88
CA ILE A 108 11.88 4.02 18.66
C ILE A 108 12.25 4.22 20.14
N GLU A 109 12.93 5.31 20.51
CA GLU A 109 13.11 5.66 21.92
C GLU A 109 11.87 6.36 22.49
N LEU A 110 10.82 5.56 22.72
CA LEU A 110 9.91 5.81 23.84
C LEU A 110 10.74 5.74 25.13
N GLY A 111 11.39 6.86 25.48
CA GLY A 111 11.74 7.12 26.87
C GLY A 111 10.47 6.99 27.72
N GLU A 112 10.60 6.31 28.86
CA GLU A 112 9.54 5.88 29.80
C GLU A 112 8.25 6.71 29.86
N PHE A 113 7.34 6.56 28.88
CA PHE A 113 6.00 7.13 28.97
C PHE A 113 4.96 6.15 28.41
N GLU A 114 4.08 5.73 29.31
CA GLU A 114 3.12 4.63 29.14
C GLU A 114 1.91 4.98 28.25
N HIS A 115 1.77 6.22 27.76
CA HIS A 115 0.64 6.63 26.93
C HIS A 115 1.00 7.71 25.89
N TYR A 116 0.58 7.49 24.63
CA TYR A 116 0.74 8.39 23.50
C TYR A 116 -0.40 9.44 23.49
N ILE A 117 -0.29 10.50 24.30
CA ILE A 117 -0.94 11.83 24.13
C ILE A 117 -0.43 12.74 25.26
N LEU A 118 0.48 13.67 24.95
CA LEU A 118 0.57 15.03 25.52
C LEU A 118 1.88 15.72 25.11
N SER A 119 1.81 16.58 24.09
CA SER A 119 2.27 17.98 24.19
C SER A 119 1.96 18.70 22.89
N LEU A 120 0.84 19.42 22.87
CA LEU A 120 0.78 20.62 22.04
C LEU A 120 1.58 21.69 22.79
N PRO A 121 2.58 22.33 22.17
CA PRO A 121 3.19 23.50 22.78
C PRO A 121 2.12 24.60 22.83
N SER A 122 1.86 25.11 24.04
CA SER A 122 1.22 26.40 24.22
C SER A 122 2.01 27.43 23.42
N PHE A 123 1.42 27.96 22.35
CA PHE A 123 1.95 29.11 21.64
C PHE A 123 2.00 30.34 22.57
N PRO A 124 2.96 31.25 22.34
CA PRO A 124 3.36 32.29 23.30
C PRO A 124 2.28 33.35 23.56
#